data_AF-A0A4P6ES85-F1
#
_entry.id   AF-A0A4P6ES85-F1
#
_cell.length_a   1.000
_cell.length_b   1.000
_cell.length_c   1.000
_cell.angle_alpha   90.00
_cell.angle_beta   90.00
_cell.angle_gamma   90.00
#
_symmetry.space_group_name_H-M   'P 1'
#
loop_
_entity.id
_entity.type
_entity.pdbx_description
1 polymer ?
#
loop_
_entity_poly.entity_id
_entity_poly.type
_entity_poly.pdbx_seq_one_letter_code
_entity_poly.pdbx_strand_id
1 'polypeptide(L)'
;MNKMAISFMVLTITLAGTHTAWSAENHVQPPAGAIARFVQPHLPAGPAAFADKQEAAAEAQSVETLIGKLKDRSYTRTYGEGFVWYTAAEDLGLLGKQAVPALIANLGTPDDYERALTLYALLLATQEPDVKAFAEDDYIHGYLDFDPVTQVPKIIEAETWWEKYKSNWA
;
A
#
# COMPACT_ATOMS: atom_id res chain seq x y z
N MET A 1 28.92 -39.67 -36.16
CA MET A 1 28.35 -40.88 -35.50
C MET A 1 28.30 -40.56 -34.01
N ASN A 2 27.19 -40.49 -33.29
CA ASN A 2 25.83 -41.05 -33.41
C ASN A 2 24.77 -40.00 -33.06
N LYS A 3 23.62 -40.06 -33.75
CA LYS A 3 22.36 -39.39 -33.38
C LYS A 3 21.42 -40.43 -32.76
N MET A 4 20.80 -40.10 -31.65
CA MET A 4 19.53 -40.62 -31.12
C MET A 4 18.98 -39.51 -30.20
N ALA A 5 17.70 -39.23 -30.02
CA ALA A 5 16.44 -39.44 -30.73
C ALA A 5 15.39 -39.00 -29.70
N ILE A 6 14.53 -38.01 -29.94
CA ILE A 6 13.28 -37.85 -29.15
C ILE A 6 12.14 -37.39 -30.06
N SER A 7 11.08 -38.19 -30.04
CA SER A 7 9.85 -38.13 -30.81
C SER A 7 8.98 -36.91 -30.53
N PHE A 8 8.31 -36.46 -31.60
CA PHE A 8 7.08 -35.66 -31.55
C PHE A 8 5.86 -36.56 -31.31
N MET A 9 4.93 -36.11 -30.48
CA MET A 9 3.57 -36.63 -30.47
C MET A 9 2.59 -35.45 -30.50
N VAL A 10 1.88 -35.34 -31.63
CA VAL A 10 0.76 -34.43 -31.84
C VAL A 10 -0.49 -35.13 -31.33
N LEU A 11 -1.30 -34.43 -30.53
CA LEU A 11 -2.65 -34.88 -30.20
C LEU A 11 -3.63 -33.73 -30.49
N THR A 12 -4.42 -33.92 -31.55
CA THR A 12 -5.56 -33.09 -31.93
C THR A 12 -6.76 -33.45 -31.07
N ILE A 13 -7.48 -32.46 -30.53
CA ILE A 13 -8.79 -32.67 -29.92
C ILE A 13 -9.81 -31.72 -30.55
N THR A 14 -10.86 -32.36 -31.07
CA THR A 14 -12.03 -31.84 -31.77
C THR A 14 -12.98 -31.10 -30.83
N LEU A 15 -13.56 -30.00 -31.31
CA LEU A 15 -14.59 -29.20 -30.63
C LEU A 15 -15.99 -29.81 -30.86
N ALA A 16 -16.75 -30.06 -29.80
CA ALA A 16 -18.20 -30.24 -29.86
C ALA A 16 -18.82 -29.50 -28.69
N GLY A 17 -19.60 -28.46 -28.98
CA GLY A 17 -20.36 -27.71 -27.99
C GLY A 17 -21.68 -28.39 -27.64
N THR A 18 -22.14 -28.21 -26.41
CA THR A 18 -23.56 -28.04 -26.10
C THR A 18 -23.69 -27.02 -24.97
N HIS A 19 -24.56 -26.03 -25.19
CA HIS A 19 -25.02 -25.09 -24.17
C HIS A 19 -25.94 -25.82 -23.19
N THR A 20 -25.68 -25.73 -21.90
CA THR A 20 -26.69 -25.93 -20.85
C THR A 20 -26.46 -24.99 -19.68
N ALA A 21 -27.58 -24.53 -19.14
CA ALA A 21 -27.78 -23.37 -18.30
C ALA A 21 -27.02 -23.35 -16.97
N TRP A 22 -26.67 -22.13 -16.56
CA TRP A 22 -26.15 -21.72 -15.27
C TRP A 22 -27.24 -21.89 -14.19
N SER A 23 -26.99 -22.75 -13.21
CA SER A 23 -27.73 -22.83 -11.95
C SER A 23 -26.76 -22.49 -10.81
N ALA A 24 -27.20 -21.64 -9.90
CA ALA A 24 -26.41 -21.07 -8.81
C ALA A 24 -26.05 -22.11 -7.72
N GLU A 25 -25.09 -21.70 -6.87
CA GLU A 25 -24.72 -22.28 -5.56
C GLU A 25 -23.65 -23.38 -5.57
N ASN A 26 -22.38 -23.01 -5.31
CA ASN A 26 -21.63 -23.48 -4.14
C ASN A 26 -20.19 -22.95 -4.06
N HIS A 27 -19.77 -22.73 -2.81
CA HIS A 27 -18.52 -22.21 -2.28
C HIS A 27 -17.21 -22.57 -3.03
N VAL A 28 -16.37 -21.55 -3.27
CA VAL A 28 -14.96 -21.72 -3.65
C VAL A 28 -14.08 -21.21 -2.49
N GLN A 29 -13.41 -22.11 -1.79
CA GLN A 29 -12.13 -21.77 -1.16
C GLN A 29 -11.11 -21.54 -2.28
N PRO A 30 -10.33 -20.44 -2.29
CA PRO A 30 -9.27 -20.29 -3.28
C PRO A 30 -8.13 -21.29 -3.02
N PRO A 31 -7.55 -21.87 -4.08
CA PRO A 31 -6.48 -22.86 -3.94
C PRO A 31 -5.17 -22.24 -3.45
N ALA A 32 -4.39 -23.04 -2.72
CA ALA A 32 -3.04 -22.72 -2.29
C ALA A 32 -2.16 -22.39 -3.51
N GLY A 33 -1.65 -21.15 -3.57
CA GLY A 33 -0.73 -20.69 -4.61
C GLY A 33 -1.08 -19.38 -5.32
N ALA A 34 -2.15 -18.67 -4.92
CA ALA A 34 -2.46 -17.35 -5.48
C ALA A 34 -1.57 -16.26 -4.86
N ILE A 35 -0.35 -16.11 -5.40
CA ILE A 35 0.37 -14.83 -5.34
C ILE A 35 -0.51 -13.80 -6.07
N ALA A 36 -1.25 -13.00 -5.30
CA ALA A 36 -1.96 -11.85 -5.81
C ALA A 36 -0.93 -10.91 -6.45
N ARG A 37 -0.82 -10.98 -7.77
CA ARG A 37 -0.16 -9.95 -8.56
C ARG A 37 -1.01 -8.69 -8.37
N PHE A 38 -0.62 -7.84 -7.43
CA PHE A 38 -1.12 -6.47 -7.30
C PHE A 38 -0.75 -5.75 -8.59
N VAL A 39 -1.62 -5.86 -9.59
CA VAL A 39 -1.71 -4.87 -10.64
C VAL A 39 -2.21 -3.63 -9.93
N GLN A 40 -1.35 -2.64 -9.69
CA GLN A 40 -1.83 -1.30 -9.38
C GLN A 40 -2.75 -0.91 -10.55
N PRO A 41 -4.06 -0.79 -10.37
CA PRO A 41 -4.86 -0.16 -11.40
C PRO A 41 -4.37 1.28 -11.44
N HIS A 42 -3.74 1.67 -12.55
CA HIS A 42 -3.56 3.05 -13.00
C HIS A 42 -4.13 4.09 -12.02
N LEU A 43 -3.28 4.64 -11.16
CA LEU A 43 -3.61 5.89 -10.49
C LEU A 43 -4.04 6.86 -11.59
N PRO A 44 -5.27 7.39 -11.59
CA PRO A 44 -5.59 8.47 -12.51
C PRO A 44 -4.57 9.59 -12.24
N ALA A 45 -3.97 10.12 -13.31
CA ALA A 45 -3.16 11.32 -13.22
C ALA A 45 -3.95 12.37 -12.42
N GLY A 46 -3.37 12.92 -11.35
CA GLY A 46 -3.89 14.17 -10.77
C GLY A 46 -3.83 15.31 -11.80
N PRO A 47 -4.18 16.56 -11.49
CA PRO A 47 -5.06 17.13 -10.47
C PRO A 47 -6.38 17.65 -11.09
N ALA A 48 -6.66 17.34 -12.37
CA ALA A 48 -7.73 18.02 -13.14
C ALA A 48 -9.16 17.57 -12.80
N ALA A 49 -9.35 16.38 -12.22
CA ALA A 49 -10.65 15.92 -11.74
C ALA A 49 -10.98 16.38 -10.29
N PHE A 50 -10.02 17.01 -9.62
CA PHE A 50 -10.14 17.53 -8.24
C PHE A 50 -10.44 19.04 -8.20
N ALA A 51 -10.73 19.64 -9.36
CA ALA A 51 -10.78 21.09 -9.55
C ALA A 51 -12.10 21.76 -9.08
N ASP A 52 -13.14 21.00 -8.77
CA ASP A 52 -14.35 21.57 -8.15
C ASP A 52 -14.25 21.46 -6.62
N LYS A 53 -13.53 22.43 -6.04
CA LYS A 53 -13.56 22.85 -4.62
C LYS A 53 -13.47 21.71 -3.61
N GLN A 54 -12.30 21.39 -3.04
CA GLN A 54 -11.40 22.33 -2.37
C GLN A 54 -12.15 23.44 -1.60
N GLU A 55 -13.24 23.07 -0.92
CA GLU A 55 -13.84 23.84 0.18
C GLU A 55 -13.99 22.93 1.41
N ALA A 56 -12.94 22.14 1.64
CA ALA A 56 -12.57 21.56 2.93
C ALA A 56 -11.08 21.21 2.88
N ALA A 57 -10.24 22.13 2.38
CA ALA A 57 -8.94 22.30 3.02
C ALA A 57 -9.23 22.86 4.42
N ALA A 58 -9.78 21.99 5.28
CA ALA A 58 -9.73 22.17 6.71
C ALA A 58 -8.26 22.45 7.00
N GLU A 59 -8.00 23.62 7.60
CA GLU A 59 -6.70 24.13 8.04
C GLU A 59 -5.59 23.08 7.94
N ALA A 60 -4.61 23.30 7.04
CA ALA A 60 -3.51 22.35 6.84
C ALA A 60 -3.03 21.83 8.20
N GLN A 61 -3.43 20.60 8.52
CA GLN A 61 -3.27 20.10 9.87
C GLN A 61 -1.79 19.89 10.10
N SER A 62 -1.30 20.34 11.25
CA SER A 62 0.11 20.12 11.59
C SER A 62 0.41 18.62 11.62
N VAL A 63 1.65 18.24 11.32
CA VAL A 63 2.13 16.85 11.47
C VAL A 63 1.75 16.31 12.85
N GLU A 64 1.94 17.09 13.91
CA GLU A 64 1.58 16.72 15.29
C GLU A 64 0.07 16.42 15.45
N THR A 65 -0.79 17.26 14.87
CA THR A 65 -2.24 17.04 14.89
C THR A 65 -2.61 15.73 14.20
N LEU A 66 -2.03 15.48 13.02
CA LEU A 66 -2.29 14.27 12.24
C LEU A 66 -1.75 13.01 12.93
N ILE A 67 -0.56 13.06 13.54
CA ILE A 67 -0.03 11.97 14.37
C ILE A 67 -1.03 11.65 15.49
N GLY A 68 -1.55 12.67 16.18
CA GLY A 68 -2.57 12.49 17.21
C GLY A 68 -3.85 11.82 16.71
N LYS A 69 -4.17 11.92 15.41
CA LYS A 69 -5.33 11.30 14.76
C LYS A 69 -5.11 9.85 14.30
N LEU A 70 -3.88 9.34 14.27
CA LEU A 70 -3.60 7.97 13.82
C LEU A 70 -4.28 6.89 14.70
N LYS A 71 -4.52 7.15 15.98
CA LYS A 71 -5.27 6.23 16.87
C LYS A 71 -6.79 6.35 16.77
N ASP A 72 -7.28 7.42 16.12
CA ASP A 72 -8.71 7.70 16.00
C ASP A 72 -9.31 6.86 14.87
N ARG A 73 -9.86 5.70 15.23
CA ARG A 73 -10.50 4.75 14.30
C ARG A 73 -11.70 5.36 13.54
N SER A 74 -12.25 6.46 14.04
CA SER A 74 -13.35 7.19 13.39
C SER A 74 -12.86 8.25 12.41
N TYR A 75 -11.56 8.58 12.41
CA TYR A 75 -10.95 9.56 11.51
C TYR A 75 -10.66 8.98 10.12
N THR A 76 -11.68 8.35 9.54
CA THR A 76 -11.64 7.69 8.25
C THR A 76 -12.72 8.28 7.34
N ARG A 77 -12.57 8.08 6.03
CA ARG A 77 -13.62 8.36 5.03
C ARG A 77 -13.89 7.10 4.23
N THR A 78 -15.02 7.07 3.55
CA THR A 78 -15.33 6.01 2.59
C THR A 78 -15.22 6.56 1.17
N TYR A 79 -14.60 5.80 0.27
CA TYR A 79 -14.49 6.16 -1.14
C TYR A 79 -14.87 5.00 -2.05
N GLY A 80 -15.36 5.33 -3.24
CA GLY A 80 -15.82 4.35 -4.22
C GLY A 80 -16.85 3.36 -3.66
N GLU A 81 -16.67 2.09 -3.97
CA GLU A 81 -17.55 0.98 -3.56
C GLU A 81 -17.31 0.52 -2.10
N GLY A 82 -17.06 1.44 -1.17
CA GLY A 82 -16.96 1.12 0.26
C GLY A 82 -15.53 0.93 0.78
N PHE A 83 -14.51 1.40 0.07
CA PHE A 83 -13.13 1.34 0.55
C PHE A 83 -12.88 2.38 1.65
N VAL A 84 -12.06 2.00 2.63
CA VAL A 84 -11.70 2.88 3.77
C VAL A 84 -10.50 3.73 3.40
N TRP A 85 -10.65 5.04 3.57
CA TRP A 85 -9.60 6.05 3.47
C TRP A 85 -9.14 6.42 4.88
N TYR A 86 -7.87 6.16 5.20
CA TYR A 86 -7.29 6.49 6.50
C TYR A 86 -6.74 7.91 6.50
N THR A 87 -7.65 8.88 6.60
CA THR A 87 -7.41 10.31 6.37
C THR A 87 -6.10 10.81 6.96
N ALA A 88 -5.81 10.54 8.24
CA ALA A 88 -4.59 11.03 8.87
C ALA A 88 -3.31 10.44 8.25
N ALA A 89 -3.31 9.14 7.95
CA ALA A 89 -2.14 8.46 7.38
C ALA A 89 -1.88 8.91 5.94
N GLU A 90 -2.94 9.09 5.16
CA GLU A 90 -2.89 9.57 3.78
C GLU A 90 -2.40 11.02 3.71
N ASP A 91 -2.95 11.89 4.57
CA ASP A 91 -2.53 13.30 4.65
C ASP A 91 -1.07 13.40 5.10
N LEU A 92 -0.64 12.60 6.10
CA LEU A 92 0.78 12.49 6.50
C LEU A 92 1.68 11.97 5.37
N GLY A 93 1.16 11.06 4.55
CA GLY A 93 1.84 10.57 3.35
C GLY A 93 2.15 11.70 2.38
N LEU A 94 1.15 12.52 2.05
CA LEU A 94 1.28 13.67 1.15
C LEU A 94 2.22 14.76 1.68
N LEU A 95 2.42 14.83 3.00
CA LEU A 95 3.36 15.77 3.60
C LEU A 95 4.83 15.37 3.34
N GLY A 96 5.12 14.11 3.03
CA GLY A 96 6.44 13.68 2.59
C GLY A 96 7.53 13.91 3.63
N LYS A 97 8.62 14.56 3.20
CA LYS A 97 9.83 14.78 4.02
C LYS A 97 9.52 15.36 5.40
N GLN A 98 8.57 16.30 5.51
CA GLN A 98 8.28 16.95 6.80
C GLN A 98 7.64 16.02 7.85
N ALA A 99 6.94 14.96 7.42
CA ALA A 99 6.23 14.04 8.31
C ALA A 99 7.11 12.89 8.81
N VAL A 100 8.10 12.47 8.01
CA VAL A 100 8.94 11.30 8.27
C VAL A 100 9.54 11.27 9.69
N PRO A 101 10.17 12.35 10.23
CA PRO A 101 10.78 12.27 11.57
C PRO A 101 9.75 11.99 12.68
N ALA A 102 8.56 12.59 12.59
CA ALA A 102 7.50 12.38 13.57
C ALA A 102 6.89 10.98 13.46
N LEU A 103 6.73 10.48 12.22
CA LEU A 103 6.27 9.12 11.96
C LEU A 103 7.25 8.07 12.49
N ILE A 104 8.57 8.26 12.28
CA ILE A 104 9.60 7.38 12.84
C ILE A 104 9.51 7.37 14.37
N ALA A 105 9.40 8.53 15.01
CA ALA A 105 9.23 8.60 16.46
C ALA A 105 7.95 7.89 16.94
N ASN A 106 6.87 7.93 16.15
CA ASN A 106 5.58 7.31 16.49
C ASN A 106 5.56 5.78 16.37
N LEU A 107 6.58 5.14 15.77
CA LEU A 107 6.68 3.68 15.69
C LEU A 107 6.71 3.01 17.08
N GLY A 108 7.14 3.74 18.11
CA GLY A 108 7.14 3.29 19.51
C GLY A 108 5.77 3.29 20.19
N THR A 109 4.67 3.59 19.49
CA THR A 109 3.32 3.56 20.09
C THR A 109 2.93 2.15 20.56
N PRO A 110 2.27 2.02 21.74
CA PRO A 110 1.71 0.75 22.20
C PRO A 110 0.40 0.36 21.49
N ASP A 111 -0.22 1.25 20.70
CA ASP A 111 -1.45 0.92 19.94
C ASP A 111 -1.09 0.31 18.57
N ASP A 112 -1.37 -0.97 18.40
CA ASP A 112 -1.09 -1.72 17.17
C ASP A 112 -1.80 -1.15 15.92
N TYR A 113 -2.97 -0.55 16.10
CA TYR A 113 -3.70 0.13 15.02
C TYR A 113 -3.02 1.43 14.61
N GLU A 114 -2.62 2.24 15.60
CA GLU A 114 -1.85 3.47 15.37
C GLU A 114 -0.52 3.16 14.67
N ARG A 115 0.13 2.08 15.07
CA ARG A 115 1.40 1.62 14.46
C ARG A 115 1.22 1.15 13.02
N ALA A 116 0.13 0.43 12.71
CA ALA A 116 -0.21 0.05 11.34
C ALA A 116 -0.33 1.28 10.43
N LEU A 117 -1.07 2.30 10.89
CA LEU A 117 -1.25 3.53 10.13
C LEU A 117 0.02 4.38 10.05
N THR A 118 0.87 4.35 11.08
CA THR A 118 2.20 4.98 11.04
C THR A 118 3.07 4.36 9.96
N LEU A 119 3.14 3.03 9.89
CA LEU A 119 3.91 2.31 8.84
C LEU A 119 3.34 2.58 7.45
N TYR A 120 2.01 2.65 7.33
CA TYR A 120 1.36 2.99 6.06
C TYR A 120 1.68 4.43 5.62
N ALA A 121 1.64 5.40 6.54
CA ALA A 121 2.02 6.77 6.24
C ALA A 121 3.51 6.90 5.87
N LEU A 122 4.41 6.12 6.49
CA LEU A 122 5.84 6.08 6.12
C LEU A 122 6.06 5.54 4.70
N LEU A 123 5.33 4.49 4.31
CA LEU A 123 5.35 4.00 2.94
C LEU A 123 4.99 5.13 1.95
N LEU A 124 3.94 5.90 2.23
CA LEU A 124 3.51 6.98 1.35
C LEU A 124 4.50 8.15 1.36
N ALA A 125 4.86 8.65 2.55
CA ALA A 125 5.72 9.82 2.74
C ALA A 125 7.12 9.62 2.14
N THR A 126 7.67 8.41 2.19
CA THR A 126 8.99 8.13 1.61
C THR A 126 8.99 8.03 0.09
N GLN A 127 7.82 8.05 -0.55
CA GLN A 127 7.68 8.09 -2.00
C GLN A 127 7.47 9.52 -2.54
N GLU A 128 7.35 10.52 -1.67
CA GLU A 128 7.15 11.91 -2.08
C GLU A 128 8.40 12.50 -2.77
N PRO A 129 8.23 13.45 -3.72
CA PRO A 129 9.35 13.96 -4.53
C PRO A 129 10.51 14.53 -3.72
N ASP A 130 10.24 15.14 -2.57
CA ASP A 130 11.24 15.74 -1.70
C ASP A 130 12.06 14.72 -0.90
N VAL A 131 11.55 13.51 -0.72
CA VAL A 131 12.28 12.35 -0.19
C VAL A 131 13.04 11.64 -1.32
N LYS A 132 12.37 11.39 -2.45
CA LYS A 132 12.98 10.76 -3.63
C LYS A 132 14.16 11.56 -4.18
N ALA A 133 14.21 12.87 -3.95
CA ALA A 133 15.34 13.71 -4.33
C ALA A 133 16.69 13.23 -3.78
N PHE A 134 16.71 12.51 -2.65
CA PHE A 134 17.93 11.91 -2.09
C PHE A 134 17.87 10.39 -1.95
N ALA A 135 16.68 9.79 -1.89
CA ALA A 135 16.50 8.35 -1.72
C ALA A 135 16.23 7.61 -3.04
N GLU A 136 15.98 8.33 -4.14
CA GLU A 136 15.65 7.77 -5.46
C GLU A 136 14.47 6.79 -5.38
N ASP A 137 14.71 5.51 -5.70
CA ASP A 137 13.72 4.43 -5.65
C ASP A 137 13.77 3.63 -4.32
N ASP A 138 14.59 4.05 -3.36
CA ASP A 138 14.69 3.43 -2.04
C ASP A 138 13.73 4.10 -1.05
N TYR A 139 12.64 3.42 -0.73
CA TYR A 139 11.60 3.90 0.17
C TYR A 139 11.21 2.78 1.15
N ILE A 140 10.55 3.13 2.24
CA ILE A 140 10.13 2.14 3.24
C ILE A 140 9.05 1.26 2.60
N HIS A 141 9.33 -0.03 2.41
CA HIS A 141 8.35 -0.92 1.82
C HIS A 141 7.31 -1.34 2.87
N GLY A 142 6.08 -1.48 2.42
CA GLY A 142 4.98 -1.78 3.30
C GLY A 142 3.68 -1.99 2.55
N TYR A 143 2.72 -2.48 3.30
CA TYR A 143 1.30 -2.44 2.99
C TYR A 143 0.60 -2.20 4.31
N LEU A 144 -0.62 -1.70 4.25
CA LEU A 144 -1.43 -1.56 5.44
C LEU A 144 -1.73 -2.94 6.03
N ASP A 145 -1.17 -3.20 7.22
CA ASP A 145 -1.33 -4.46 7.94
C ASP A 145 -1.54 -4.19 9.44
N PHE A 146 -2.64 -4.71 9.96
CA PHE A 146 -3.04 -4.53 11.36
C PHE A 146 -2.61 -5.69 12.26
N ASP A 147 -1.95 -6.74 11.73
CA ASP A 147 -1.38 -7.80 12.55
C ASP A 147 -0.08 -7.32 13.23
N PRO A 148 -0.03 -7.22 14.58
CA PRO A 148 1.18 -6.76 15.28
C PRO A 148 2.40 -7.65 15.05
N VAL A 149 2.21 -8.94 14.74
CA VAL A 149 3.32 -9.88 14.51
C VAL A 149 4.04 -9.55 13.20
N THR A 150 3.31 -9.14 12.17
CA THR A 150 3.89 -8.80 10.85
C THR A 150 4.47 -7.38 10.82
N GLN A 151 4.11 -6.53 11.78
CA GLN A 151 4.62 -5.16 11.89
C GLN A 151 6.07 -5.10 12.38
N VAL A 152 6.51 -6.02 13.25
CA VAL A 152 7.87 -6.03 13.81
C VAL A 152 8.98 -5.93 12.75
N PRO A 153 9.02 -6.79 11.71
CA PRO A 153 10.04 -6.66 10.66
C PRO A 153 9.94 -5.33 9.89
N LYS A 154 8.74 -4.76 9.73
CA LYS A 154 8.54 -3.47 9.05
C LYS A 154 9.05 -2.29 9.88
N ILE A 155 8.94 -2.36 11.20
CA ILE A 155 9.53 -1.37 12.10
C ILE A 155 11.05 -1.36 11.93
N ILE A 156 11.68 -2.54 11.94
CA ILE A 156 13.13 -2.66 11.75
C ILE A 156 13.56 -2.11 10.38
N GLU A 157 12.79 -2.40 9.33
CA GLU A 157 13.04 -1.84 7.99
C GLU A 157 12.95 -0.31 7.99
N ALA A 158 11.88 0.25 8.58
CA ALA A 158 11.68 1.70 8.68
C ALA A 158 12.80 2.39 9.48
N GLU A 159 13.21 1.82 10.61
CA GLU A 159 14.32 2.32 11.42
C GLU A 159 15.65 2.25 10.67
N THR A 160 15.89 1.16 9.94
CA THR A 160 17.10 1.01 9.12
C THR A 160 17.16 2.03 7.99
N TRP A 161 16.03 2.26 7.31
CA TRP A 161 15.91 3.29 6.27
C TRP A 161 16.15 4.68 6.86
N TRP A 162 15.58 4.97 8.04
CA TRP A 162 15.80 6.23 8.74
C TRP A 162 17.27 6.44 9.08
N GLU A 163 17.95 5.45 9.66
CA GLU A 163 19.38 5.56 9.99
C GLU A 163 20.25 5.84 8.75
N LYS A 164 19.87 5.28 7.59
CA LYS A 164 20.57 5.51 6.32
C LYS A 164 20.43 6.95 5.81
N TYR A 165 19.25 7.57 5.94
CA TYR A 165 18.94 8.84 5.27
C TYR A 165 18.70 10.05 6.19
N LYS A 166 18.62 9.88 7.52
CA LYS A 166 18.25 10.96 8.46
C LYS A 166 19.13 12.21 8.42
N SER A 167 20.35 12.11 7.91
CA SER A 167 21.24 13.27 7.71
C SER A 167 20.66 14.32 6.75
N ASN A 168 19.69 13.97 5.92
CA ASN A 168 19.00 14.89 5.01
C ASN A 168 17.99 15.83 5.70
N TRP A 169 17.81 15.71 7.02
CA TRP A 169 16.96 16.57 7.86
C TRP A 169 17.73 17.50 8.80
N ALA A 170 19.08 17.48 8.73
CA ALA A 170 19.95 18.36 9.51
C ALA A 170 20.07 19.76 8.91
#